data_AF-A0A1Q6EJ80-F1
#
_entry.id   AF-A0A1Q6EJ80-F1
#
_cell.length_a   1.000
_cell.length_b   1.000
_cell.length_c   1.000
_cell.angle_alpha   90.00
_cell.angle_beta   90.00
_cell.angle_gamma   90.00
#
_symmetry.space_group_name_H-M   'P 1'
#
loop_
_entity.id
_entity.type
_entity.pdbx_description
1 polymer ?
#
loop_
_entity_poly.entity_id
_entity_poly.type
_entity_poly.pdbx_seq_one_letter_code
_entity_poly.pdbx_strand_id
1 'polypeptide(L)'
;MIAAAIILAILVVGGGLIYLLDRGGRRGAGKSDGAASTATRKSDESDMSDRSDLSDVSASGNGDGNSDSGDGVCCGMHITCEKDSLSTAASTEIVYYDDEELDDYAGRAPESYTREETEQFRDILLTLLPTDIAGWARSLQLRNIALPPEVSDELLLIVSEAREATKH
;
A
#
# COMPACT_ATOMS: atom_id res chain seq x y z
N MET A 1 -2.19 -24.11 43.50
CA MET A 1 -2.22 -25.36 42.72
C MET A 1 -3.41 -25.41 41.76
N ILE A 2 -4.65 -25.23 42.22
CA ILE A 2 -5.86 -25.32 41.38
C ILE A 2 -5.92 -24.23 40.29
N ALA A 3 -5.58 -22.98 40.61
CA ALA A 3 -5.57 -21.89 39.63
C ALA A 3 -4.55 -22.09 38.49
N ALA A 4 -3.38 -22.66 38.79
CA ALA A 4 -2.37 -22.97 37.78
C ALA A 4 -2.82 -24.08 36.82
N ALA A 5 -3.57 -25.07 37.31
CA ALA A 5 -4.11 -26.16 36.49
C ALA A 5 -5.21 -25.67 35.52
N ILE A 6 -6.03 -24.68 35.93
CA ILE A 6 -7.06 -24.09 35.08
C ILE A 6 -6.44 -23.30 33.93
N ILE A 7 -5.42 -22.48 34.23
CA ILE A 7 -4.72 -21.70 33.20
C ILE A 7 -4.06 -22.63 32.17
N LEU A 8 -3.39 -23.69 32.63
CA LEU A 8 -2.75 -24.67 31.75
C LEU A 8 -3.78 -25.41 30.87
N ALA A 9 -4.94 -25.75 31.42
CA ALA A 9 -6.03 -26.34 30.64
C ALA A 9 -6.58 -25.40 29.56
N ILE A 10 -6.75 -24.10 29.87
CA ILE A 10 -7.23 -23.11 28.90
C ILE A 10 -6.21 -22.90 27.78
N LEU A 11 -4.91 -22.84 28.09
CA LEU A 11 -3.86 -22.67 27.08
C LEU A 11 -3.74 -23.89 26.15
N VAL A 12 -3.87 -25.10 26.68
CA VAL A 12 -3.80 -26.33 25.87
C VAL A 12 -5.05 -26.51 25.01
N VAL A 13 -6.25 -26.25 25.56
CA VAL A 13 -7.51 -26.37 24.82
C VAL A 13 -7.67 -25.24 23.81
N GLY A 14 -7.38 -23.99 24.20
CA GLY A 14 -7.42 -22.83 23.32
C GLY A 14 -6.39 -22.92 22.21
N GLY A 15 -5.14 -23.24 22.53
CA GLY A 15 -4.08 -23.42 21.55
C GLY A 15 -4.34 -24.59 20.59
N GLY A 16 -4.88 -25.71 21.10
CA GLY A 16 -5.28 -26.85 20.27
C GLY A 16 -6.43 -26.53 19.31
N LEU A 17 -7.41 -25.73 19.74
CA LEU A 17 -8.55 -25.33 18.92
C LEU A 17 -8.12 -24.38 17.79
N ILE A 18 -7.32 -23.35 18.11
CA ILE A 18 -6.74 -22.41 17.13
C ILE A 18 -5.90 -23.18 16.09
N TYR A 19 -5.05 -24.11 16.54
CA TYR A 19 -4.20 -24.90 15.66
C TYR A 19 -4.99 -25.80 14.68
N LEU A 20 -6.15 -26.32 15.10
CA LEU A 20 -6.99 -27.16 14.24
C LEU A 20 -7.79 -26.36 13.22
N LEU A 21 -8.21 -25.13 13.56
CA LEU A 21 -8.89 -24.21 12.63
C LEU A 21 -7.92 -23.72 11.54
N ASP A 22 -6.70 -23.32 11.91
CA ASP A 22 -5.66 -22.87 10.96
C ASP A 22 -5.27 -23.97 9.95
N ARG A 23 -5.17 -25.23 10.42
CA ARG A 23 -4.85 -26.36 9.55
C ARG A 23 -5.96 -26.72 8.55
N GLY A 24 -7.20 -26.30 8.79
CA GLY A 24 -8.36 -26.54 7.93
C GLY A 24 -8.44 -25.59 6.71
N GLY A 25 -7.90 -24.38 6.84
CA GLY A 25 -8.03 -23.32 5.83
C GLY A 25 -7.21 -23.54 4.54
N ARG A 26 -6.13 -24.33 4.58
CA ARG A 26 -5.22 -24.52 3.43
C ARG A 26 -5.67 -25.55 2.38
N ARG A 27 -6.91 -26.07 2.45
CA ARG A 27 -7.37 -27.17 1.56
C ARG A 27 -8.44 -26.79 0.54
N GLY A 28 -8.85 -25.54 0.42
CA GLY A 28 -10.01 -25.20 -0.41
C GLY A 28 -9.93 -23.87 -1.14
N ALA A 29 -9.09 -23.75 -2.16
CA ALA A 29 -9.23 -22.67 -3.16
C ALA A 29 -8.60 -23.08 -4.50
N GLY A 30 -9.25 -24.03 -5.17
CA GLY A 30 -8.92 -24.42 -6.55
C GLY A 30 -10.19 -24.66 -7.34
N LYS A 31 -10.81 -23.58 -7.83
CA LYS A 31 -11.85 -23.63 -8.88
C LYS A 31 -12.05 -22.25 -9.51
N SER A 32 -11.24 -21.94 -10.52
CA SER A 32 -11.57 -20.95 -11.55
C SER A 32 -12.64 -21.55 -12.48
N ASP A 33 -13.71 -20.82 -12.75
CA ASP A 33 -14.42 -20.86 -14.03
C ASP A 33 -15.18 -19.53 -14.20
N GLY A 34 -14.84 -18.79 -15.25
CA GLY A 34 -15.41 -17.50 -15.57
C GLY A 34 -16.75 -17.57 -16.30
N ALA A 35 -17.47 -16.45 -16.29
CA ALA A 35 -18.50 -16.15 -17.28
C ALA A 35 -18.72 -14.63 -17.39
N ALA A 36 -18.83 -14.19 -18.64
CA ALA A 36 -18.89 -12.83 -19.13
C ALA A 36 -20.23 -12.11 -18.87
N SER A 37 -20.23 -10.77 -19.01
CA SER A 37 -21.25 -9.94 -19.69
C SER A 37 -20.80 -8.46 -19.64
N THR A 38 -20.28 -7.82 -20.70
CA THR A 38 -20.96 -7.12 -21.81
C THR A 38 -22.26 -6.37 -21.48
N ALA A 39 -22.20 -5.02 -21.48
CA ALA A 39 -23.19 -4.06 -22.03
C ALA A 39 -22.87 -2.64 -21.49
N THR A 40 -22.30 -1.70 -22.27
CA THR A 40 -22.96 -0.67 -23.11
C THR A 40 -23.97 0.25 -22.40
N ARG A 41 -23.66 1.57 -22.41
CA ARG A 41 -24.49 2.77 -22.72
C ARG A 41 -23.63 4.01 -22.38
N LYS A 42 -23.22 4.91 -23.29
CA LYS A 42 -23.96 5.86 -24.18
C LYS A 42 -24.78 6.85 -23.32
N SER A 43 -24.70 8.18 -23.37
CA SER A 43 -24.02 9.20 -24.20
C SER A 43 -24.18 10.58 -23.52
N ASP A 44 -23.62 11.62 -24.16
CA ASP A 44 -24.03 13.04 -24.12
C ASP A 44 -23.62 13.86 -22.88
N GLU A 45 -22.75 14.86 -23.09
CA GLU A 45 -23.14 16.28 -22.99
C GLU A 45 -21.97 17.15 -23.49
N SER A 46 -22.26 17.96 -24.51
CA SER A 46 -21.46 19.05 -25.03
C SER A 46 -21.60 20.31 -24.16
N ASP A 47 -20.67 21.25 -24.35
CA ASP A 47 -20.77 22.71 -24.10
C ASP A 47 -19.75 23.22 -23.07
N MET A 48 -18.80 24.04 -23.52
CA MET A 48 -18.49 25.33 -22.87
C MET A 48 -17.35 26.09 -23.58
N SER A 49 -17.70 27.33 -23.96
CA SER A 49 -16.93 28.56 -23.68
C SER A 49 -15.79 28.98 -24.62
N ASP A 50 -16.19 29.70 -25.66
CA ASP A 50 -15.96 31.15 -25.81
C ASP A 50 -14.76 31.74 -25.03
N ARG A 51 -13.68 32.04 -25.77
CA ARG A 51 -12.60 32.95 -25.33
C ARG A 51 -12.06 33.75 -26.50
N SER A 52 -12.65 34.92 -26.72
CA SER A 52 -11.93 36.09 -27.20
C SER A 52 -10.94 36.56 -26.14
N ASP A 53 -9.64 36.57 -26.43
CA ASP A 53 -8.80 37.71 -26.06
C ASP A 53 -7.48 37.75 -26.84
N LEU A 54 -7.03 38.98 -27.06
CA LEU A 54 -6.00 39.43 -28.00
C LEU A 54 -4.61 39.42 -27.34
N SER A 55 -3.57 39.12 -28.12
CA SER A 55 -2.25 39.80 -28.12
C SER A 55 -1.35 39.09 -29.13
N ASP A 56 -1.11 39.69 -30.30
CA ASP A 56 0.05 40.55 -30.59
C ASP A 56 1.38 39.76 -30.64
N VAL A 57 1.90 39.49 -31.85
CA VAL A 57 3.26 39.83 -32.29
C VAL A 57 3.47 39.58 -33.81
N SER A 58 3.69 40.68 -34.54
CA SER A 58 4.65 40.91 -35.64
C SER A 58 5.11 39.79 -36.61
N ALA A 59 4.64 39.93 -37.86
CA ALA A 59 5.35 39.87 -39.15
C ALA A 59 6.70 39.11 -39.33
N SER A 60 6.71 38.07 -40.18
CA SER A 60 7.51 37.99 -41.43
C SER A 60 7.45 36.61 -42.12
N GLY A 61 7.15 36.62 -43.44
CA GLY A 61 7.93 35.91 -44.48
C GLY A 61 7.85 34.37 -44.66
N ASN A 62 7.25 33.97 -45.79
CA ASN A 62 7.57 32.82 -46.67
C ASN A 62 7.49 31.36 -46.18
N GLY A 63 6.61 30.60 -46.85
CA GLY A 63 7.06 29.53 -47.78
C GLY A 63 7.33 28.13 -47.24
N ASP A 64 6.60 27.18 -47.85
CA ASP A 64 6.87 25.74 -48.00
C ASP A 64 6.45 24.78 -46.87
N GLY A 65 5.53 23.90 -47.27
CA GLY A 65 5.09 22.77 -46.49
C GLY A 65 6.12 21.65 -46.46
N ASN A 66 6.28 21.07 -45.28
CA ASN A 66 6.71 19.69 -45.14
C ASN A 66 5.98 19.09 -43.94
N SER A 67 4.98 18.27 -44.24
CA SER A 67 4.43 17.27 -43.34
C SER A 67 5.52 16.31 -42.89
N ASP A 68 5.75 16.20 -41.59
CA ASP A 68 6.29 14.99 -40.97
C ASP A 68 5.62 14.75 -39.62
N SER A 69 5.31 13.49 -39.38
CA SER A 69 4.43 13.01 -38.34
C SER A 69 5.23 12.61 -37.10
N GLY A 70 4.78 13.10 -35.95
CA GLY A 70 4.69 12.34 -34.71
C GLY A 70 5.98 11.97 -33.99
N ASP A 71 6.27 12.73 -32.94
CA ASP A 71 6.76 12.18 -31.68
C ASP A 71 6.50 13.16 -30.51
N GLY A 72 5.74 12.66 -29.55
CA GLY A 72 5.78 13.00 -28.13
C GLY A 72 6.03 14.45 -27.72
N VAL A 73 4.96 15.25 -27.67
CA VAL A 73 4.86 16.28 -26.63
C VAL A 73 4.78 15.56 -25.27
N CYS A 74 5.94 15.22 -24.71
CA CYS A 74 6.06 14.81 -23.31
C CYS A 74 5.93 16.06 -22.44
N CYS A 75 4.70 16.40 -22.09
CA CYS A 75 4.40 17.38 -21.05
C CYS A 75 5.07 16.97 -19.72
N GLY A 76 6.12 17.68 -19.33
CA GLY A 76 6.18 18.37 -18.04
C GLY A 76 5.89 17.61 -16.74
N MET A 77 6.06 16.30 -16.68
CA MET A 77 6.01 15.51 -15.43
C MET A 77 7.10 14.43 -15.42
N HIS A 78 8.34 14.83 -15.71
CA HIS A 78 9.51 13.98 -15.51
C HIS A 78 10.32 14.51 -14.33
N ILE A 79 9.88 14.18 -13.11
CA ILE A 79 10.68 14.34 -11.88
C ILE A 79 10.58 13.11 -10.96
N THR A 80 9.88 12.03 -11.36
CA THR A 80 9.89 10.80 -10.56
C THR A 80 9.77 9.55 -11.43
N CYS A 81 10.76 9.29 -12.28
CA CYS A 81 10.94 7.97 -12.89
C CYS A 81 12.40 7.49 -12.89
N GLU A 82 13.26 8.04 -12.03
CA GLU A 82 14.67 7.62 -11.90
C GLU A 82 14.96 6.88 -10.58
N LYS A 83 13.93 6.60 -9.78
CA LYS A 83 14.03 5.84 -8.52
C LYS A 83 13.31 4.49 -8.58
N ASP A 84 13.18 3.90 -9.76
CA ASP A 84 12.55 2.57 -9.94
C ASP A 84 13.54 1.48 -10.41
N SER A 85 14.77 1.86 -10.79
CA SER A 85 15.71 0.98 -11.49
C SER A 85 16.90 0.48 -10.68
N LEU A 86 16.95 0.71 -9.35
CA LEU A 86 18.09 0.31 -8.50
C LEU A 86 17.72 -0.32 -7.15
N SER A 87 16.62 -1.07 -7.08
CA SER A 87 16.38 -2.03 -5.99
C SER A 87 16.00 -3.39 -6.55
N THR A 88 17.00 -4.06 -7.11
CA THR A 88 17.06 -5.48 -7.44
C THR A 88 16.20 -6.31 -6.47
N ALA A 89 15.08 -6.83 -6.97
CA ALA A 89 14.22 -7.81 -6.29
C ALA A 89 13.62 -7.40 -4.94
N ALA A 90 13.00 -6.22 -4.86
CA ALA A 90 11.94 -6.07 -3.86
C ALA A 90 10.81 -7.04 -4.21
N SER A 91 10.69 -8.13 -3.44
CA SER A 91 9.59 -9.08 -3.55
C SER A 91 8.26 -8.33 -3.57
N THR A 92 7.48 -8.50 -4.64
CA THR A 92 6.14 -7.91 -4.81
C THR A 92 5.06 -8.67 -4.05
N GLU A 93 5.46 -9.68 -3.27
CA GLU A 93 4.56 -10.50 -2.46
C GLU A 93 4.15 -9.72 -1.21
N ILE A 94 2.83 -9.58 -1.04
CA ILE A 94 2.23 -9.00 0.17
C ILE A 94 2.18 -10.11 1.23
N VAL A 95 2.84 -9.89 2.36
CA VAL A 95 2.82 -10.76 3.54
C VAL A 95 2.03 -10.06 4.65
N TYR A 96 1.07 -10.76 5.23
CA TYR A 96 0.23 -10.29 6.34
C TYR A 96 0.81 -10.75 7.68
N TYR A 97 0.72 -9.89 8.69
CA TYR A 97 1.27 -10.09 10.02
C TYR A 97 0.19 -9.99 11.11
N ASP A 98 -1.00 -10.57 10.85
CA ASP A 98 -2.19 -10.42 11.72
C ASP A 98 -2.64 -8.94 11.81
N ASP A 99 -2.58 -8.25 10.66
CA ASP A 99 -2.77 -6.81 10.54
C ASP A 99 -3.74 -6.44 9.41
N GLU A 100 -4.60 -7.37 9.00
CA GLU A 100 -5.64 -7.19 7.99
C GLU A 100 -6.64 -6.07 8.31
N GLU A 101 -6.86 -5.74 9.60
CA GLU A 101 -7.70 -4.59 10.00
C GLU A 101 -7.14 -3.25 9.48
N LEU A 102 -5.83 -3.19 9.17
CA LEU A 102 -5.22 -1.98 8.64
C LEU A 102 -5.54 -1.73 7.15
N ASP A 103 -6.08 -2.72 6.43
CA ASP A 103 -6.46 -2.58 5.03
C ASP A 103 -7.58 -1.55 4.83
N ASP A 104 -8.40 -1.32 5.87
CA ASP A 104 -9.44 -0.28 5.89
C ASP A 104 -8.86 1.15 5.81
N TYR A 105 -7.56 1.31 6.12
CA TYR A 105 -6.85 2.59 6.05
C TYR A 105 -6.11 2.81 4.72
N ALA A 106 -6.20 1.87 3.77
CA ALA A 106 -5.52 1.99 2.49
C ALA A 106 -5.93 3.26 1.72
N GLY A 107 -4.94 4.03 1.26
CA GLY A 107 -5.15 5.29 0.53
C GLY A 107 -5.58 6.48 1.38
N ARG A 108 -5.65 6.35 2.72
CA ARG A 108 -5.84 7.50 3.62
C ARG A 108 -4.52 8.22 3.88
N ALA A 109 -4.62 9.53 4.15
CA ALA A 109 -3.47 10.35 4.51
C ALA A 109 -3.05 10.06 5.97
N PRO A 110 -1.74 10.01 6.27
CA PRO A 110 -1.26 9.70 7.62
C PRO A 110 -1.66 10.75 8.67
N GLU A 111 -1.83 12.02 8.29
CA GLU A 111 -2.36 13.06 9.19
C GLU A 111 -3.87 12.96 9.47
N SER A 112 -4.59 12.10 8.75
CA SER A 112 -6.05 11.96 8.88
C SER A 112 -6.49 10.94 9.92
N TYR A 113 -5.55 10.22 10.55
CA TYR A 113 -5.87 9.21 11.54
C TYR A 113 -6.27 9.84 12.86
N THR A 114 -7.32 9.29 13.48
CA THR A 114 -7.63 9.61 14.87
C THR A 114 -6.61 8.96 15.78
N ARG A 115 -6.53 9.42 17.03
CA ARG A 115 -5.66 8.81 18.03
C ARG A 115 -5.96 7.32 18.21
N GLU A 116 -7.23 6.94 18.21
CA GLU A 116 -7.67 5.55 18.38
C GLU A 116 -7.27 4.67 17.17
N GLU A 117 -7.22 5.24 15.97
CA GLU A 117 -6.67 4.59 14.78
C GLU A 117 -5.15 4.46 14.90
N THR A 118 -4.46 5.53 15.30
CA THR A 118 -3.01 5.51 15.57
C THR A 118 -2.61 4.46 16.62
N GLU A 119 -3.39 4.29 17.67
CA GLU A 119 -3.17 3.25 18.68
C GLU A 119 -3.31 1.84 18.10
N GLN A 120 -4.19 1.58 17.12
CA GLN A 120 -4.27 0.27 16.47
C GLN A 120 -2.98 -0.08 15.72
N PHE A 121 -2.39 0.88 14.99
CA PHE A 121 -1.09 0.68 14.35
C PHE A 121 0.01 0.39 15.37
N ARG A 122 -0.01 1.10 16.51
CA ARG A 122 0.95 0.91 17.60
C ARG A 122 0.80 -0.47 18.24
N ASP A 123 -0.41 -0.89 18.53
CA ASP A 123 -0.68 -2.18 19.17
C ASP A 123 -0.13 -3.32 18.31
N ILE A 124 -0.39 -3.30 17.00
CA ILE A 124 0.17 -4.27 16.05
C ILE A 124 1.71 -4.18 16.05
N LEU A 125 2.30 -2.98 15.95
CA LEU A 125 3.76 -2.82 15.98
C LEU A 125 4.41 -3.47 17.22
N LEU A 126 3.76 -3.35 18.38
CA LEU A 126 4.27 -3.89 19.65
C LEU A 126 4.07 -5.41 19.81
N THR A 127 3.22 -6.04 19.01
CA THR A 127 3.11 -7.52 18.99
C THR A 127 4.12 -8.19 18.05
N LEU A 128 4.71 -7.44 17.12
CA LEU A 128 5.64 -7.97 16.12
C LEU A 128 7.02 -8.27 16.71
N LEU A 129 7.68 -9.29 16.15
CA LEU A 129 9.10 -9.52 16.42
C LEU A 129 9.95 -8.45 15.70
N PRO A 130 11.09 -8.03 16.29
CA PRO A 130 11.97 -7.06 15.65
C PRO A 130 12.47 -7.45 14.25
N THR A 131 12.55 -8.75 13.97
CA THR A 131 12.91 -9.28 12.64
C THR A 131 11.82 -9.09 11.60
N ASP A 132 10.56 -9.00 12.02
CA ASP A 132 9.38 -8.97 11.17
C ASP A 132 8.92 -7.54 10.87
N ILE A 133 9.27 -6.57 11.72
CA ILE A 133 8.94 -5.15 11.57
C ILE A 133 9.31 -4.60 10.19
N ALA A 134 10.49 -4.97 9.67
CA ALA A 134 10.94 -4.52 8.35
C ALA A 134 10.09 -5.09 7.21
N GLY A 135 9.62 -6.34 7.35
CA GLY A 135 8.73 -6.97 6.39
C GLY A 135 7.31 -6.40 6.46
N TRP A 136 6.82 -6.13 7.67
CA TRP A 136 5.55 -5.47 7.92
C TRP A 136 5.48 -4.05 7.33
N ALA A 137 6.49 -3.21 7.58
CA ALA A 137 6.54 -1.87 6.99
C ALA A 137 6.53 -1.91 5.46
N ARG A 138 7.20 -2.90 4.84
CA ARG A 138 7.14 -3.11 3.39
C ARG A 138 5.74 -3.55 2.96
N SER A 139 5.08 -4.45 3.67
CA SER A 139 3.74 -4.93 3.29
C SER A 139 2.69 -3.83 3.35
N LEU A 140 2.80 -2.91 4.32
CA LEU A 140 1.95 -1.71 4.38
C LEU A 140 2.15 -0.78 3.17
N GLN A 141 3.40 -0.55 2.77
CA GLN A 141 3.70 0.23 1.56
C GLN A 141 3.12 -0.40 0.30
N LEU A 142 3.24 -1.72 0.14
CA LEU A 142 2.66 -2.45 -0.99
C LEU A 142 1.12 -2.38 -1.02
N ARG A 143 0.49 -2.30 0.16
CA ARG A 143 -0.97 -2.13 0.32
C ARG A 143 -1.42 -0.67 0.30
N ASN A 144 -0.49 0.27 0.07
CA ASN A 144 -0.78 1.71 0.04
C ASN A 144 -1.39 2.22 1.37
N ILE A 145 -0.94 1.67 2.49
CA ILE A 145 -1.31 2.10 3.84
C ILE A 145 -0.18 2.99 4.36
N ALA A 146 -0.47 4.27 4.57
CA ALA A 146 0.48 5.19 5.16
C ALA A 146 0.50 5.03 6.68
N LEU A 147 1.68 4.98 7.29
CA LEU A 147 1.82 4.94 8.75
C LEU A 147 1.66 6.34 9.34
N PRO A 148 1.00 6.48 10.51
CA PRO A 148 1.06 7.71 11.30
C PRO A 148 2.53 8.06 11.63
N PRO A 149 2.90 9.35 11.64
CA PRO A 149 4.27 9.77 11.92
C PRO A 149 4.74 9.33 13.31
N GLU A 150 3.85 9.33 14.31
CA GLU A 150 4.16 8.93 15.68
C GLU A 150 4.60 7.46 15.75
N VAL A 151 3.88 6.58 15.06
CA VAL A 151 4.19 5.13 15.03
C VAL A 151 5.43 4.85 14.18
N SER A 152 5.64 5.66 13.12
CA SER A 152 6.82 5.56 12.27
C SER A 152 8.11 5.84 13.05
N ASP A 153 8.11 6.87 13.89
CA ASP A 153 9.28 7.22 14.72
C ASP A 153 9.60 6.11 15.74
N GLU A 154 8.57 5.50 16.33
CA GLU A 154 8.72 4.39 17.27
C GLU A 154 9.24 3.12 16.60
N LEU A 155 8.74 2.81 15.42
CA LEU A 155 9.26 1.71 14.60
C LEU A 155 10.76 1.88 14.37
N LEU A 156 11.21 3.08 13.99
CA LEU A 156 12.62 3.37 13.75
C LEU A 156 13.46 3.19 15.01
N LEU A 157 12.94 3.61 16.16
CA LEU A 157 13.59 3.41 17.45
C LEU A 157 13.77 1.91 17.76
N ILE A 158 12.70 1.12 17.68
CA ILE A 158 12.73 -0.33 17.97
C ILE A 158 13.69 -1.05 17.03
N VAL A 159 13.65 -0.75 15.72
CA VAL A 159 14.54 -1.36 14.73
C VAL A 159 16.00 -0.98 14.99
N SER A 160 16.27 0.26 15.40
CA SER A 160 17.62 0.69 15.73
C SER A 160 18.19 -0.06 16.95
N GLU A 161 17.38 -0.22 18.00
CA GLU A 161 17.78 -0.93 19.22
C GLU A 161 18.03 -2.42 18.95
N ALA A 162 17.14 -3.07 18.18
CA ALA A 162 17.29 -4.48 17.82
C ALA A 162 18.55 -4.76 17.00
N ARG A 163 18.94 -3.82 16.11
CA ARG A 163 20.17 -3.91 15.33
C ARG A 163 21.42 -3.81 16.21
N GLU A 164 21.43 -2.89 17.17
CA GLU A 164 22.54 -2.77 18.11
C GLU A 164 22.65 -3.99 19.04
N ALA A 165 21.52 -4.55 19.49
CA ALA A 165 21.50 -5.75 20.33
C ALA A 165 22.07 -6.99 19.62
N THR A 166 21.88 -7.11 18.31
CA THR A 166 22.38 -8.26 17.51
C THR A 166 23.87 -8.16 17.19
N LYS A 167 24.49 -6.99 17.41
CA LYS A 167 25.90 -6.72 17.07
C LYS A 167 26.87 -7.14 18.18
N HIS A 168 26.35 -7.45 19.38
CA HIS A 168 27.11 -7.89 20.55
C HIS A 168 27.07 -9.42 20.73
#